data_AF-A0A1H4UF24-F1
#
_entry.id   AF-A0A1H4UF24-F1
#
_cell.length_a   1.000
_cell.length_b   1.000
_cell.length_c   1.000
_cell.angle_alpha   90.00
_cell.angle_beta   90.00
_cell.angle_gamma   90.00
#
_symmetry.space_group_name_H-M   'P 1'
#
loop_
_entity.id
_entity.type
_entity.pdbx_description
1 polymer ?
#
loop_
_entity_poly.entity_id
_entity_poly.type
_entity_poly.pdbx_seq_one_letter_code
_entity_poly.pdbx_strand_id
1 'polypeptide(L)'
;MKAVADRLQAEAFTLVDIGCAGGVAPAWLGFGKHIRVFGFDPGPDDIDALQKQEHEGEHVYTEGFVGIPPEHPFAVASRGKPVLQRNPWSRLAIAWWQQLRSDPNAAQIVPPATLQQERGANPTPTILLDEFLRARGDFPVDFIKIDVDGTDLDILHSLDECLHSRRVLGIGVEVNFFGSADPYCNTLHNADRFLREHGFDLFDLSQRKYAGRYLPAPSAERPYPAETIFGRLLQGDAFYARDLAAPENQKLSALYGHDSILKLAAIFSLFNLPDCAAELLVGNASLIDAGFVRIGLDLLAIQARRGVPPLPYREYIDAFKRDDQKYKVAARPAFAGQGAAKLKPIQPSEIFAEPITYDDAKCSGGDWRDIETPATTWAYAVELPVNGTARDDDFAIALRLSVEVTAGKIAIGLLSHDRTSMDQEQYLDPDSALDLEFRAVMGGISGVVIRSAAPTGVRSSARVRLKDVAEVLI
;
A
#
# COMPACT_ATOMS: atom_id res chain seq x y z
N MET A 1 -3.40 -10.30 -15.58
CA MET A 1 -3.05 -11.72 -15.34
C MET A 1 -3.90 -12.68 -16.16
N LYS A 2 -5.22 -12.82 -15.96
CA LYS A 2 -6.06 -13.75 -16.75
C LYS A 2 -5.88 -13.65 -18.28
N ALA A 3 -5.92 -12.42 -18.82
CA ALA A 3 -5.70 -12.19 -20.25
C ALA A 3 -4.32 -12.66 -20.75
N VAL A 4 -3.29 -12.61 -19.89
CA VAL A 4 -1.96 -13.14 -20.19
C VAL A 4 -1.93 -14.66 -20.06
N ALA A 5 -2.54 -15.22 -19.00
CA ALA A 5 -2.59 -16.66 -18.76
C ALA A 5 -3.17 -17.43 -19.96
N ASP A 6 -4.24 -16.92 -20.57
CA ASP A 6 -4.88 -17.50 -21.76
C ASP A 6 -4.00 -17.45 -23.03
N ARG A 7 -2.86 -16.75 -22.97
CA ARG A 7 -1.93 -16.55 -24.10
C ARG A 7 -0.54 -17.14 -23.89
N LEU A 8 -0.24 -17.66 -22.70
CA LEU A 8 1.03 -18.36 -22.47
C LEU A 8 1.11 -19.58 -23.38
N GLN A 9 2.24 -19.75 -24.07
CA GLN A 9 2.41 -20.79 -25.09
C GLN A 9 2.94 -22.10 -24.51
N ALA A 10 3.91 -22.01 -23.60
CA ALA A 10 4.63 -23.18 -23.10
C ALA A 10 4.79 -23.18 -21.58
N GLU A 11 4.86 -22.00 -20.94
CA GLU A 11 5.29 -21.91 -19.55
C GLU A 11 4.15 -21.49 -18.61
N ALA A 12 4.02 -22.20 -17.49
CA ALA A 12 3.29 -21.69 -16.34
C ALA A 12 4.01 -20.47 -15.75
N PHE A 13 3.27 -19.60 -15.06
CA PHE A 13 3.83 -18.55 -14.21
C PHE A 13 4.38 -19.19 -12.92
N THR A 14 5.69 -19.12 -12.70
CA THR A 14 6.34 -19.68 -11.52
C THR A 14 6.57 -18.60 -10.46
N LEU A 15 5.88 -18.72 -9.33
CA LEU A 15 6.03 -17.90 -8.14
C LEU A 15 6.81 -18.66 -7.06
N VAL A 16 7.83 -18.03 -6.50
CA VAL A 16 8.49 -18.45 -5.27
C VAL A 16 8.06 -17.47 -4.16
N ASP A 17 7.45 -17.98 -3.10
CA ASP A 17 6.92 -17.17 -1.99
C ASP A 17 7.57 -17.61 -0.67
N ILE A 18 8.49 -16.79 -0.16
CA ILE A 18 9.28 -17.07 1.04
C ILE A 18 8.74 -16.21 2.19
N GLY A 19 8.26 -16.86 3.25
CA GLY A 19 7.37 -16.24 4.23
C GLY A 19 5.92 -16.29 3.76
N CYS A 20 5.44 -17.49 3.46
CA CYS A 20 4.12 -17.69 2.84
C CYS A 20 2.99 -17.95 3.84
N ALA A 21 3.21 -17.74 5.15
CA ALA A 21 2.15 -17.81 6.16
C ALA A 21 0.89 -17.04 5.72
N GLY A 22 -0.28 -17.66 5.89
CA GLY A 22 -1.56 -17.12 5.42
C GLY A 22 -1.84 -17.30 3.91
N GLY A 23 -0.87 -17.79 3.14
CA GLY A 23 -1.00 -18.18 1.74
C GLY A 23 -0.61 -17.12 0.72
N VAL A 24 -0.66 -17.50 -0.55
CA VAL A 24 -0.27 -16.63 -1.67
C VAL A 24 -1.28 -15.49 -1.83
N ALA A 25 -0.78 -14.27 -2.04
CA ALA A 25 -1.64 -13.11 -2.25
C ALA A 25 -2.62 -13.34 -3.43
N PRO A 26 -3.94 -13.09 -3.26
CA PRO A 26 -4.97 -13.47 -4.23
C PRO A 26 -4.74 -12.96 -5.66
N ALA A 27 -4.02 -11.85 -5.80
CA ALA A 27 -3.72 -11.29 -7.10
C ALA A 27 -2.97 -12.30 -7.99
N TRP A 28 -1.95 -13.00 -7.46
CA TRP A 28 -1.17 -13.98 -8.21
C TRP A 28 -2.02 -15.14 -8.75
N LEU A 29 -3.09 -15.51 -8.04
CA LEU A 29 -4.02 -16.56 -8.46
C LEU A 29 -4.77 -16.21 -9.75
N GLY A 30 -4.67 -14.97 -10.25
CA GLY A 30 -5.20 -14.56 -11.54
C GLY A 30 -4.59 -15.28 -12.75
N PHE A 31 -3.53 -16.08 -12.57
CA PHE A 31 -3.02 -17.01 -13.59
C PHE A 31 -3.78 -18.35 -13.64
N GLY A 32 -4.64 -18.64 -12.66
CA GLY A 32 -5.45 -19.86 -12.57
C GLY A 32 -4.60 -21.12 -12.71
N LYS A 33 -5.08 -22.12 -13.47
CA LYS A 33 -4.34 -23.37 -13.75
C LYS A 33 -2.95 -23.21 -14.38
N HIS A 34 -2.60 -22.02 -14.86
CA HIS A 34 -1.29 -21.71 -15.46
C HIS A 34 -0.31 -21.16 -14.44
N ILE A 35 -0.51 -21.38 -13.13
CA ILE A 35 0.44 -21.02 -12.08
C ILE A 35 1.16 -22.24 -11.51
N ARG A 36 2.40 -22.02 -11.11
CA ARG A 36 3.20 -22.88 -10.25
C ARG A 36 3.68 -22.07 -9.05
N VAL A 37 3.45 -22.55 -7.85
CA VAL A 37 3.81 -21.89 -6.58
C VAL A 37 4.73 -22.80 -5.77
N PHE A 38 5.86 -22.23 -5.35
CA PHE A 38 6.73 -22.79 -4.31
C PHE A 38 6.69 -21.89 -3.08
N GLY A 39 5.93 -22.30 -2.06
CA GLY A 39 5.79 -21.58 -0.80
C GLY A 39 6.70 -22.15 0.28
N PHE A 40 7.31 -21.27 1.08
CA PHE A 40 8.17 -21.65 2.20
C PHE A 40 7.81 -20.87 3.45
N ASP A 41 7.66 -21.59 4.56
CA ASP A 41 7.44 -21.00 5.88
C ASP A 41 7.95 -21.94 6.97
N PRO A 42 8.55 -21.45 8.06
CA PRO A 42 8.96 -22.30 9.18
C PRO A 42 7.81 -22.79 10.06
N GLY A 43 6.59 -22.23 9.93
CA GLY A 43 5.42 -22.61 10.71
C GLY A 43 4.74 -23.89 10.19
N PRO A 44 4.87 -25.05 10.87
CA PRO A 44 4.27 -26.29 10.39
C PRO A 44 2.74 -26.22 10.31
N ASP A 45 2.08 -25.49 11.23
CA ASP A 45 0.63 -25.31 11.22
C ASP A 45 0.14 -24.56 9.97
N ASP A 46 0.86 -23.50 9.57
CA ASP A 46 0.55 -22.73 8.36
C ASP A 46 0.77 -23.56 7.10
N ILE A 47 1.88 -24.30 7.02
CA ILE A 47 2.18 -25.20 5.89
C ILE A 47 1.13 -26.31 5.78
N ASP A 48 0.78 -26.97 6.89
CA ASP A 48 -0.24 -28.01 6.93
C ASP A 48 -1.62 -27.47 6.51
N ALA A 49 -1.95 -26.25 6.91
CA ALA A 49 -3.20 -25.59 6.50
C ALA A 49 -3.20 -25.31 4.99
N LEU A 50 -2.09 -24.81 4.45
CA LEU A 50 -1.96 -24.47 3.02
C LEU A 50 -1.96 -25.71 2.12
N GLN A 51 -1.34 -26.81 2.55
CA GLN A 51 -1.35 -28.08 1.80
C GLN A 51 -2.74 -28.72 1.69
N LYS A 52 -3.63 -28.45 2.66
CA LYS A 52 -5.01 -28.98 2.67
C LYS A 52 -5.98 -28.17 1.82
N GLN A 53 -5.60 -26.96 1.40
CA GLN A 53 -6.43 -26.11 0.55
C GLN A 53 -6.44 -26.64 -0.89
N GLU A 54 -7.59 -26.52 -1.56
CA GLU A 54 -7.67 -26.77 -3.00
C GLU A 54 -7.11 -25.56 -3.74
N HIS A 55 -6.18 -25.81 -4.67
CA HIS A 55 -5.55 -24.78 -5.49
C HIS A 55 -5.75 -25.08 -6.98
N GLU A 56 -5.89 -24.04 -7.79
CA GLU A 56 -5.72 -24.17 -9.23
C GLU A 56 -4.22 -24.13 -9.57
N GLY A 57 -3.76 -25.01 -10.46
CA GLY A 57 -2.35 -25.08 -10.85
C GLY A 57 -1.51 -25.93 -9.90
N GLU A 58 -0.19 -25.76 -9.96
CA GLU A 58 0.77 -26.55 -9.16
C GLU A 58 1.16 -25.76 -7.90
N HIS A 59 0.84 -26.26 -6.71
CA HIS A 59 1.22 -25.62 -5.44
C HIS A 59 2.01 -26.60 -4.58
N VAL A 60 3.19 -26.18 -4.13
CA VAL A 60 4.05 -26.94 -3.22
C VAL A 60 4.47 -26.04 -2.08
N TYR A 61 4.02 -26.39 -0.86
CA TYR A 61 4.37 -25.70 0.37
C TYR A 61 5.34 -26.55 1.17
N THR A 62 6.47 -25.96 1.58
CA THR A 62 7.55 -26.67 2.28
C THR A 62 7.84 -26.00 3.61
N GLU A 63 7.81 -26.78 4.69
CA GLU A 63 8.26 -26.32 6.00
C GLU A 63 9.78 -26.13 6.00
N GLY A 64 10.23 -24.93 6.33
CA GLY A 64 11.65 -24.65 6.50
C GLY A 64 12.04 -23.19 6.35
N PHE A 65 13.22 -22.85 6.87
CA PHE A 65 13.81 -21.53 6.66
C PHE A 65 14.62 -21.53 5.37
N VAL A 66 14.25 -20.71 4.40
CA VAL A 66 15.14 -20.46 3.25
C VAL A 66 16.33 -19.63 3.71
N GLY A 67 17.54 -19.99 3.27
CA GLY A 67 18.73 -19.23 3.62
C GLY A 67 20.00 -19.77 2.96
N ILE A 68 21.14 -19.35 3.49
CA ILE A 68 22.48 -19.74 3.05
C ILE A 68 23.13 -20.73 4.01
N PRO A 69 24.01 -21.63 3.52
CA PRO A 69 24.74 -22.52 4.40
C PRO A 69 25.80 -21.76 5.23
N PRO A 70 26.21 -22.26 6.43
CA PRO A 70 27.14 -21.57 7.33
C PRO A 70 28.53 -21.25 6.73
N GLU A 71 28.94 -22.01 5.72
CA GLU A 71 30.18 -21.87 4.95
C GLU A 71 30.07 -20.88 3.79
N HIS A 72 28.86 -20.39 3.47
CA HIS A 72 28.68 -19.39 2.42
C HIS A 72 29.53 -18.14 2.72
N PRO A 73 30.22 -17.53 1.73
CA PRO A 73 31.08 -16.37 1.97
C PRO A 73 30.38 -15.23 2.73
N PHE A 74 29.11 -14.98 2.41
CA PHE A 74 28.31 -13.98 3.12
C PHE A 74 28.07 -14.35 4.59
N ALA A 75 27.70 -15.60 4.88
CA ALA A 75 27.49 -16.09 6.25
C ALA A 75 28.78 -16.09 7.09
N VAL A 76 29.91 -16.40 6.48
CA VAL A 76 31.23 -16.33 7.13
C VAL A 76 31.58 -14.88 7.47
N ALA A 77 31.33 -13.95 6.57
CA ALA A 77 31.69 -12.55 6.75
C ALA A 77 30.71 -11.76 7.63
N SER A 78 29.45 -12.21 7.74
CA SER A 78 28.44 -11.66 8.65
C SER A 78 28.51 -12.25 10.07
N ARG A 79 29.33 -13.30 10.28
CA ARG A 79 29.39 -14.03 11.55
C ARG A 79 29.67 -13.12 12.75
N GLY A 80 28.81 -13.24 13.77
CA GLY A 80 28.91 -12.45 15.00
C GLY A 80 28.39 -11.01 14.89
N LYS A 81 27.90 -10.62 13.71
CA LYS A 81 27.25 -9.32 13.50
C LYS A 81 25.73 -9.47 13.70
N PRO A 82 25.07 -8.46 14.30
CA PRO A 82 23.62 -8.45 14.39
C PRO A 82 23.00 -8.22 12.99
N VAL A 83 22.01 -9.05 12.65
CA VAL A 83 21.23 -8.99 11.39
C VAL A 83 20.58 -7.62 11.22
N LEU A 84 19.93 -7.13 12.29
CA LEU A 84 19.38 -5.78 12.37
C LEU A 84 20.22 -4.89 13.28
N GLN A 85 20.66 -3.75 12.75
CA GLN A 85 21.40 -2.75 13.50
C GLN A 85 20.57 -1.48 13.67
N ARG A 86 20.76 -0.76 14.80
CA ARG A 86 20.04 0.49 15.09
C ARG A 86 18.50 0.38 14.97
N ASN A 87 17.95 -0.81 15.26
CA ASN A 87 16.51 -1.06 15.24
C ASN A 87 15.80 -0.18 16.28
N PRO A 88 14.88 0.71 15.87
CA PRO A 88 14.21 1.63 16.78
C PRO A 88 12.99 1.02 17.48
N TRP A 89 12.70 -0.28 17.32
CA TRP A 89 11.47 -0.94 17.77
C TRP A 89 11.02 -0.52 19.18
N SER A 90 11.94 -0.54 20.16
CA SER A 90 11.66 -0.18 21.56
C SER A 90 11.19 1.28 21.80
N ARG A 91 11.32 2.14 20.79
CA ARG A 91 10.90 3.55 20.80
C ARG A 91 9.55 3.77 20.12
N LEU A 92 9.00 2.76 19.47
CA LEU A 92 7.76 2.85 18.69
C LEU A 92 6.52 2.68 19.58
N ALA A 93 5.43 3.33 19.17
CA ALA A 93 4.15 3.23 19.86
C ALA A 93 3.59 1.80 19.87
N ILE A 94 3.78 1.03 18.79
CA ILE A 94 3.36 -0.37 18.71
C ILE A 94 4.04 -1.25 19.76
N ALA A 95 5.36 -1.13 19.92
CA ALA A 95 6.11 -1.90 20.93
C ALA A 95 5.64 -1.55 22.34
N TRP A 96 5.38 -0.27 22.61
CA TRP A 96 4.82 0.16 23.89
C TRP A 96 3.38 -0.34 24.11
N TRP A 97 2.54 -0.29 23.06
CA TRP A 97 1.18 -0.81 23.10
C TRP A 97 1.14 -2.32 23.39
N GLN A 98 2.06 -3.09 22.81
CA GLN A 98 2.24 -4.51 23.08
C GLN A 98 2.61 -4.73 24.55
N GLN A 99 3.61 -4.00 25.07
CA GLN A 99 4.02 -4.08 26.47
C GLN A 99 2.90 -3.79 27.47
N LEU A 100 2.02 -2.83 27.18
CA LEU A 100 0.87 -2.50 28.04
C LEU A 100 -0.18 -3.62 28.11
N ARG A 101 -0.16 -4.56 27.16
CA ARG A 101 -1.14 -5.65 27.02
C ARG A 101 -0.56 -7.03 27.28
N SER A 102 0.76 -7.16 27.31
CA SER A 102 1.43 -8.37 27.78
C SER A 102 1.10 -8.62 29.25
N ASP A 103 0.71 -9.84 29.60
CA ASP A 103 0.67 -10.27 31.00
C ASP A 103 2.09 -10.12 31.58
N PRO A 104 2.29 -9.44 32.73
CA PRO A 104 3.61 -9.34 33.36
C PRO A 104 4.26 -10.69 33.70
N ASN A 105 3.48 -11.78 33.73
CA ASN A 105 3.96 -13.16 33.91
C ASN A 105 4.14 -13.93 32.60
N ALA A 106 3.70 -13.39 31.46
CA ALA A 106 4.02 -13.96 30.16
C ALA A 106 5.45 -13.58 29.76
N ALA A 107 6.14 -14.49 29.07
CA ALA A 107 7.50 -14.24 28.57
C ALA A 107 7.57 -12.90 27.81
N GLN A 108 8.68 -12.16 28.00
CA GLN A 108 8.88 -10.87 27.34
C GLN A 108 8.65 -11.01 25.84
N ILE A 109 7.81 -10.15 25.26
CA ILE A 109 7.57 -10.12 23.82
C ILE A 109 8.85 -9.63 23.14
N VAL A 110 9.47 -10.57 22.45
CA VAL A 110 10.70 -10.44 21.68
C VAL A 110 10.37 -9.72 20.36
N PRO A 111 11.15 -8.71 19.91
CA PRO A 111 10.97 -8.10 18.58
C PRO A 111 10.92 -9.16 17.47
N PRO A 112 10.21 -8.95 16.35
CA PRO A 112 10.06 -9.94 15.27
C PRO A 112 11.40 -10.57 14.82
N ALA A 113 12.43 -9.74 14.64
CA ALA A 113 13.76 -10.19 14.24
C ALA A 113 14.53 -11.02 15.29
N THR A 114 14.04 -11.12 16.52
CA THR A 114 14.63 -11.95 17.57
C THR A 114 13.87 -13.28 17.77
N LEU A 115 12.75 -13.50 17.06
CA LEU A 115 12.14 -14.84 16.97
C LEU A 115 13.09 -15.85 16.31
N GLN A 116 14.06 -15.39 15.51
CA GLN A 116 15.12 -16.24 14.95
C GLN A 116 16.14 -16.75 15.98
N GLN A 117 16.26 -16.13 17.16
CA GLN A 117 17.16 -16.62 18.20
C GLN A 117 16.62 -17.84 18.94
N GLU A 118 15.31 -18.12 18.83
CA GLU A 118 14.70 -19.33 19.38
C GLU A 118 14.67 -20.44 18.32
N ARG A 119 15.87 -20.87 17.88
CA ARG A 119 16.02 -22.23 17.35
C ARG A 119 15.66 -23.17 18.51
N GLY A 120 14.41 -23.63 18.53
CA GLY A 120 13.95 -24.62 19.50
C GLY A 120 14.81 -25.89 19.48
N ALA A 121 14.56 -26.80 20.42
CA ALA A 121 15.34 -28.02 20.59
C ALA A 121 15.37 -28.95 19.37
N ASN A 122 14.48 -28.75 18.38
CA ASN A 122 14.54 -29.35 17.05
C ASN A 122 14.81 -28.25 16.02
N PRO A 123 15.96 -28.26 15.31
CA PRO A 123 16.23 -27.25 14.30
C PRO A 123 15.33 -27.50 13.08
N THR A 124 14.39 -26.60 12.82
CA THR A 124 13.69 -26.49 11.54
C THR A 124 14.73 -26.47 10.41
N PRO A 125 14.57 -27.28 9.35
CA PRO A 125 15.58 -27.41 8.31
C PRO A 125 15.81 -26.07 7.58
N THR A 126 17.07 -25.81 7.24
CA THR A 126 17.42 -24.74 6.30
C THR A 126 17.27 -25.27 4.88
N ILE A 127 16.49 -24.57 4.07
CA ILE A 127 16.24 -24.89 2.68
C ILE A 127 17.20 -24.07 1.82
N LEU A 128 18.04 -24.77 1.05
CA LEU A 128 18.84 -24.16 0.00
C LEU A 128 17.98 -24.06 -1.26
N LEU A 129 17.48 -22.85 -1.55
CA LEU A 129 16.47 -22.63 -2.59
C LEU A 129 16.93 -23.13 -3.96
N ASP A 130 18.19 -22.91 -4.31
CA ASP A 130 18.73 -23.37 -5.59
C ASP A 130 18.72 -24.89 -5.73
N GLU A 131 19.09 -25.62 -4.67
CA GLU A 131 19.04 -27.08 -4.68
C GLU A 131 17.59 -27.58 -4.78
N PHE A 132 16.68 -26.94 -4.03
CA PHE A 132 15.26 -27.24 -4.05
C PHE A 132 14.66 -27.06 -5.46
N LEU A 133 14.99 -25.97 -6.14
CA LEU A 133 14.52 -25.68 -7.50
C LEU A 133 15.18 -26.61 -8.52
N ARG A 134 16.49 -26.87 -8.41
CA ARG A 134 17.22 -27.79 -9.32
C ARG A 134 16.65 -29.19 -9.28
N ALA A 135 16.27 -29.68 -8.09
CA ALA A 135 15.65 -30.99 -7.92
C ALA A 135 14.30 -31.14 -8.65
N ARG A 136 13.66 -30.02 -9.04
CA ARG A 136 12.34 -30.00 -9.72
C ARG A 136 12.43 -29.77 -11.23
N GLY A 137 13.64 -29.64 -11.76
CA GLY A 137 13.91 -29.49 -13.18
C GLY A 137 14.36 -28.09 -13.57
N ASP A 138 14.48 -27.88 -14.87
CA ASP A 138 14.92 -26.64 -15.49
C ASP A 138 13.72 -25.87 -16.04
N PHE A 139 13.31 -24.84 -15.29
CA PHE A 139 12.21 -23.94 -15.62
C PHE A 139 12.55 -22.54 -15.11
N PRO A 140 12.03 -21.49 -15.76
CA PRO A 140 12.22 -20.13 -15.28
C PRO A 140 11.39 -19.86 -14.03
N VAL A 141 11.92 -19.00 -13.16
CA VAL A 141 11.20 -18.45 -12.01
C VAL A 141 10.77 -17.05 -12.39
N ASP A 142 9.48 -16.75 -12.39
CA ASP A 142 8.99 -15.47 -12.91
C ASP A 142 8.97 -14.40 -11.82
N PHE A 143 8.67 -14.77 -10.58
CA PHE A 143 8.68 -13.84 -9.46
C PHE A 143 9.14 -14.51 -8.16
N ILE A 144 9.95 -13.80 -7.38
CA ILE A 144 10.35 -14.21 -6.02
C ILE A 144 9.84 -13.18 -5.02
N LYS A 145 9.01 -13.59 -4.07
CA LYS A 145 8.65 -12.81 -2.89
C LYS A 145 9.49 -13.26 -1.70
N ILE A 146 10.10 -12.31 -1.00
CA ILE A 146 10.88 -12.51 0.22
C ILE A 146 10.28 -11.62 1.30
N ASP A 147 9.74 -12.23 2.34
CA ASP A 147 9.01 -11.55 3.40
C ASP A 147 9.23 -12.30 4.71
N VAL A 148 10.47 -12.26 5.21
CA VAL A 148 10.90 -13.09 6.35
C VAL A 148 11.53 -12.24 7.46
N ASP A 149 10.89 -11.13 7.83
CA ASP A 149 11.09 -10.37 9.08
C ASP A 149 12.54 -10.31 9.63
N GLY A 150 13.57 -10.18 8.78
CA GLY A 150 14.95 -10.17 9.27
C GLY A 150 16.04 -10.71 8.35
N THR A 151 15.91 -11.91 7.78
CA THR A 151 17.00 -12.57 7.00
C THR A 151 16.85 -12.44 5.49
N ASP A 152 16.11 -11.43 5.04
CA ASP A 152 15.81 -11.19 3.64
C ASP A 152 17.10 -11.01 2.82
N LEU A 153 18.10 -10.29 3.36
CA LEU A 153 19.40 -10.11 2.73
C LEU A 153 20.20 -11.42 2.60
N ASP A 154 20.15 -12.30 3.61
CA ASP A 154 20.80 -13.61 3.56
C ASP A 154 20.17 -14.46 2.44
N ILE A 155 18.84 -14.42 2.32
CA ILE A 155 18.11 -15.11 1.24
C ILE A 155 18.47 -14.51 -0.11
N LEU A 156 18.55 -13.19 -0.26
CA LEU A 156 19.03 -12.57 -1.49
C LEU A 156 20.39 -13.14 -1.91
N HIS A 157 21.33 -13.24 -0.97
CA HIS A 157 22.65 -13.84 -1.24
C HIS A 157 22.61 -15.33 -1.55
N SER A 158 21.53 -16.05 -1.19
CA SER A 158 21.32 -17.44 -1.62
C SER A 158 20.93 -17.56 -3.10
N LEU A 159 20.53 -16.45 -3.74
CA LEU A 159 20.01 -16.41 -5.11
C LEU A 159 21.05 -16.04 -6.19
N ASP A 160 22.29 -15.73 -5.83
CA ASP A 160 23.33 -15.17 -6.73
C ASP A 160 23.34 -15.83 -8.14
N GLU A 161 23.51 -17.16 -8.20
CA GLU A 161 23.46 -17.92 -9.45
C GLU A 161 22.03 -18.12 -9.98
N CYS A 162 21.05 -18.25 -9.10
CA CYS A 162 19.65 -18.47 -9.40
C CYS A 162 19.04 -17.37 -10.26
N LEU A 163 19.33 -16.11 -9.92
CA LEU A 163 18.73 -14.94 -10.57
C LEU A 163 18.95 -14.94 -12.08
N HIS A 164 20.12 -15.40 -12.52
CA HIS A 164 20.49 -15.50 -13.92
C HIS A 164 20.08 -16.86 -14.52
N SER A 165 20.43 -17.97 -13.88
CA SER A 165 20.17 -19.32 -14.40
C SER A 165 18.68 -19.63 -14.54
N ARG A 166 17.84 -19.07 -13.66
CA ARG A 166 16.37 -19.21 -13.69
C ARG A 166 15.66 -18.07 -14.40
N ARG A 167 16.39 -17.13 -15.02
CA ARG A 167 15.82 -16.00 -15.77
C ARG A 167 14.76 -15.23 -14.97
N VAL A 168 15.11 -14.88 -13.72
CA VAL A 168 14.17 -14.22 -12.80
C VAL A 168 13.74 -12.85 -13.33
N LEU A 169 12.43 -12.64 -13.46
CA LEU A 169 11.87 -11.40 -14.02
C LEU A 169 11.67 -10.33 -12.95
N GLY A 170 11.21 -10.68 -11.75
CA GLY A 170 10.94 -9.73 -10.68
C GLY A 170 11.13 -10.31 -9.28
N ILE A 171 11.40 -9.42 -8.32
CA ILE A 171 11.60 -9.74 -6.92
C ILE A 171 10.87 -8.69 -6.07
N GLY A 172 10.03 -9.16 -5.15
CA GLY A 172 9.49 -8.35 -4.06
C GLY A 172 10.21 -8.71 -2.78
N VAL A 173 10.78 -7.74 -2.08
CA VAL A 173 11.51 -7.98 -0.82
C VAL A 173 11.10 -6.97 0.24
N GLU A 174 10.80 -7.46 1.45
CA GLU A 174 10.61 -6.57 2.59
C GLU A 174 11.96 -5.94 2.99
N VAL A 175 11.98 -4.62 3.15
CA VAL A 175 13.19 -3.85 3.42
C VAL A 175 13.04 -2.97 4.64
N ASN A 176 14.14 -2.82 5.36
CA ASN A 176 14.25 -1.92 6.50
C ASN A 176 14.89 -0.58 6.08
N PHE A 177 14.27 0.54 6.49
CA PHE A 177 14.77 1.91 6.30
C PHE A 177 15.67 2.39 7.46
N PHE A 178 15.98 1.51 8.40
CA PHE A 178 16.90 1.74 9.50
C PHE A 178 18.04 0.74 9.42
N GLY A 179 19.18 1.09 10.01
CA GLY A 179 20.37 0.26 9.91
C GLY A 179 21.64 1.06 10.14
N SER A 180 22.77 0.37 10.04
CA SER A 180 24.08 0.99 9.88
C SER A 180 24.53 0.89 8.42
N ALA A 181 25.73 1.39 8.12
CA ALA A 181 26.36 1.22 6.80
C ALA A 181 27.11 -0.13 6.66
N ASP A 182 26.98 -1.02 7.64
CA ASP A 182 27.59 -2.36 7.59
C ASP A 182 26.94 -3.16 6.45
N PRO A 183 27.72 -3.69 5.48
CA PRO A 183 27.17 -4.34 4.29
C PRO A 183 26.38 -5.62 4.56
N TYR A 184 26.43 -6.15 5.79
CA TYR A 184 25.69 -7.35 6.22
C TYR A 184 24.43 -7.02 7.02
N CYS A 185 24.10 -5.74 7.21
CA CYS A 185 22.87 -5.34 7.89
C CYS A 185 21.68 -5.46 6.91
N ASN A 186 20.60 -6.13 7.31
CA ASN A 186 19.41 -6.25 6.47
C ASN A 186 18.70 -4.90 6.35
N THR A 187 18.90 -4.23 5.21
CA THR A 187 18.48 -2.84 4.94
C THR A 187 18.18 -2.66 3.46
N LEU A 188 17.36 -1.66 3.13
CA LEU A 188 17.07 -1.31 1.73
C LEU A 188 18.35 -1.09 0.91
N HIS A 189 19.35 -0.38 1.44
CA HIS A 189 20.53 -0.01 0.64
C HIS A 189 21.47 -1.18 0.36
N ASN A 190 21.51 -2.20 1.23
CA ASN A 190 22.28 -3.41 0.95
C ASN A 190 21.52 -4.34 -0.01
N ALA A 191 20.20 -4.44 0.12
CA ALA A 191 19.35 -5.15 -0.83
C ALA A 191 19.41 -4.50 -2.24
N ASP A 192 19.30 -3.18 -2.33
CA ASP A 192 19.41 -2.40 -3.57
C ASP A 192 20.76 -2.61 -4.25
N ARG A 193 21.87 -2.54 -3.49
CA ARG A 193 23.21 -2.81 -4.04
C ARG A 193 23.29 -4.20 -4.64
N PHE A 194 22.86 -5.23 -3.90
CA PHE A 194 22.89 -6.61 -4.37
C PHE A 194 22.05 -6.77 -5.64
N LEU A 195 20.82 -6.29 -5.66
CA LEU A 195 19.91 -6.47 -6.80
C LEU A 195 20.35 -5.70 -8.04
N ARG A 196 20.90 -4.49 -7.89
CA ARG A 196 21.50 -3.72 -8.99
C ARG A 196 22.74 -4.38 -9.58
N GLU A 197 23.60 -4.95 -8.73
CA GLU A 197 24.75 -5.75 -9.20
C GLU A 197 24.30 -6.95 -10.04
N HIS A 198 23.10 -7.46 -9.78
CA HIS A 198 22.49 -8.54 -10.54
C HIS A 198 21.67 -8.05 -11.74
N GLY A 199 21.60 -6.75 -12.03
CA GLY A 199 20.91 -6.16 -13.18
C GLY A 199 19.40 -5.99 -13.02
N PHE A 200 18.92 -5.83 -11.78
CA PHE A 200 17.55 -5.41 -11.50
C PHE A 200 17.49 -3.92 -11.20
N ASP A 201 16.37 -3.29 -11.53
CA ASP A 201 16.05 -1.91 -11.17
C ASP A 201 14.90 -1.87 -10.17
N LEU A 202 14.93 -0.86 -9.28
CA LEU A 202 13.86 -0.58 -8.33
C LEU A 202 12.73 0.16 -9.05
N PHE A 203 11.56 -0.48 -9.16
CA PHE A 203 10.39 0.06 -9.86
C PHE A 203 9.31 0.60 -8.92
N ASP A 204 9.16 0.01 -7.73
CA ASP A 204 8.22 0.50 -6.71
C ASP A 204 8.76 0.27 -5.30
N LEU A 205 8.32 1.12 -4.36
CA LEU A 205 8.75 1.09 -2.97
C LEU A 205 7.64 1.57 -2.05
N SER A 206 7.04 0.64 -1.30
CA SER A 206 6.06 0.99 -0.27
C SER A 206 6.75 1.63 0.94
N GLN A 207 5.99 2.45 1.68
CA GLN A 207 6.52 3.23 2.81
C GLN A 207 5.65 3.03 4.06
N ARG A 208 6.10 2.17 4.98
CA ARG A 208 5.43 1.97 6.27
C ARG A 208 6.06 2.88 7.32
N LYS A 209 5.26 3.80 7.82
CA LYS A 209 5.65 4.75 8.87
C LYS A 209 5.17 4.24 10.23
N TYR A 210 5.94 4.51 11.28
CA TYR A 210 5.58 4.13 12.64
C TYR A 210 5.80 5.30 13.59
N ALA A 211 4.77 5.63 14.35
CA ALA A 211 4.77 6.67 15.35
C ALA A 211 5.65 6.30 16.55
N GLY A 212 6.30 7.32 17.13
CA GLY A 212 7.05 7.15 18.37
C GLY A 212 6.13 7.02 19.57
N ARG A 213 6.56 6.28 20.61
CA ARG A 213 5.74 5.99 21.80
C ARG A 213 5.24 7.24 22.56
N TYR A 214 5.94 8.36 22.45
CA TYR A 214 5.57 9.61 23.14
C TYR A 214 4.50 10.43 22.39
N LEU A 215 4.19 10.06 21.15
CA LEU A 215 3.07 10.60 20.40
C LEU A 215 2.54 9.51 19.46
N PRO A 216 1.72 8.56 19.98
CA PRO A 216 1.08 7.53 19.17
C PRO A 216 0.19 8.12 18.08
N ALA A 217 -0.03 7.35 17.03
CA ALA A 217 -0.89 7.72 15.91
C ALA A 217 -1.83 6.57 15.57
N PRO A 218 -2.99 6.85 14.94
CA PRO A 218 -3.82 5.82 14.34
C PRO A 218 -3.04 5.02 13.30
N SER A 219 -3.38 3.73 13.20
CA SER A 219 -2.93 2.89 12.10
C SER A 219 -3.44 3.45 10.76
N ALA A 220 -2.66 3.32 9.70
CA ALA A 220 -3.04 3.80 8.38
C ALA A 220 -4.14 2.94 7.74
N GLU A 221 -4.00 1.61 7.81
CA GLU A 221 -4.89 0.69 7.09
C GLU A 221 -5.47 -0.43 7.97
N ARG A 222 -4.92 -0.65 9.17
CA ARG A 222 -5.25 -1.80 10.03
C ARG A 222 -6.15 -1.42 11.21
N PRO A 223 -7.04 -2.32 11.65
CA PRO A 223 -7.88 -2.11 12.84
C PRO A 223 -7.12 -2.32 14.16
N TYR A 224 -5.82 -2.65 14.12
CA TYR A 224 -4.93 -2.79 15.26
C TYR A 224 -3.65 -1.95 15.05
N PRO A 225 -2.91 -1.58 16.13
CA PRO A 225 -1.69 -0.80 16.00
C PRO A 225 -0.65 -1.49 15.13
N ALA A 226 -0.35 -0.87 13.99
CA ALA A 226 0.57 -1.35 12.97
C ALA A 226 1.32 -0.14 12.37
N GLU A 227 1.49 -0.10 11.06
CA GLU A 227 1.90 1.11 10.34
C GLU A 227 0.90 2.25 10.57
N THR A 228 1.41 3.46 10.78
CA THR A 228 0.65 4.64 11.20
C THR A 228 0.64 5.76 10.17
N ILE A 229 -0.38 6.63 10.23
CA ILE A 229 -0.57 7.75 9.29
C ILE A 229 0.61 8.74 9.25
N PHE A 230 1.38 8.83 10.33
CA PHE A 230 2.63 9.57 10.41
C PHE A 230 3.64 8.84 11.27
N GLY A 231 4.90 9.28 11.22
CA GLY A 231 5.97 8.70 12.02
C GLY A 231 7.26 8.61 11.22
N ARG A 232 8.22 7.85 11.75
CA ARG A 232 9.45 7.56 11.02
C ARG A 232 9.20 6.45 10.00
N LEU A 233 9.88 6.47 8.87
CA LEU A 233 9.99 5.29 8.01
C LEU A 233 10.68 4.17 8.79
N LEU A 234 10.10 2.97 8.70
CA LEU A 234 10.62 1.78 9.37
C LEU A 234 10.87 0.66 8.37
N GLN A 235 9.81 0.23 7.67
CA GLN A 235 9.80 -0.88 6.74
C GLN A 235 9.05 -0.49 5.46
N GLY A 236 9.16 -1.34 4.45
CA GLY A 236 8.40 -1.26 3.22
C GLY A 236 8.69 -2.47 2.36
N ASP A 237 8.00 -2.57 1.23
CA ASP A 237 8.22 -3.60 0.21
C ASP A 237 8.89 -2.91 -0.96
N ALA A 238 10.02 -3.44 -1.38
CA ALA A 238 10.70 -2.99 -2.57
C ALA A 238 10.43 -3.97 -3.71
N PHE A 239 9.90 -3.46 -4.83
CA PHE A 239 9.69 -4.23 -6.04
C PHE A 239 10.81 -3.91 -7.04
N TYR A 240 11.58 -4.94 -7.35
CA TYR A 240 12.63 -4.92 -8.34
C TYR A 240 12.23 -5.77 -9.54
N ALA A 241 12.60 -5.32 -10.75
CA ALA A 241 12.38 -6.08 -11.96
C ALA A 241 13.52 -5.91 -12.97
N ARG A 242 13.59 -6.84 -13.92
CA ARG A 242 14.39 -6.67 -15.12
C ARG A 242 13.78 -5.59 -15.99
N ASP A 243 14.52 -4.51 -16.24
CA ASP A 243 14.09 -3.52 -17.22
C ASP A 243 14.41 -4.00 -18.64
N LEU A 244 13.54 -4.85 -19.18
CA LEU A 244 13.68 -5.38 -20.54
C LEU A 244 13.24 -4.38 -21.62
N ALA A 245 12.67 -3.23 -21.23
CA ALA A 245 12.26 -2.17 -22.16
C ALA A 245 13.40 -1.17 -22.39
N ALA A 246 14.29 -0.97 -21.41
CA ALA A 246 15.40 -0.04 -21.49
C ALA A 246 16.30 -0.29 -22.72
N PRO A 247 16.61 0.75 -23.52
CA PRO A 247 17.48 0.64 -24.70
C PRO A 247 18.87 0.03 -24.42
N GLU A 248 19.46 0.32 -23.27
CA GLU A 248 20.74 -0.24 -22.81
C GLU A 248 20.66 -1.74 -22.52
N ASN A 249 19.48 -2.26 -22.22
CA ASN A 249 19.23 -3.66 -21.86
C ASN A 249 18.82 -4.54 -23.05
N GLN A 250 18.92 -4.06 -24.30
CA GLN A 250 18.57 -4.84 -25.50
C GLN A 250 19.23 -6.24 -25.56
N LYS A 251 20.49 -6.35 -25.13
CA LYS A 251 21.19 -7.66 -25.06
C LYS A 251 20.56 -8.60 -24.04
N LEU A 252 20.16 -8.07 -22.89
CA LEU A 252 19.46 -8.82 -21.86
C LEU A 252 18.07 -9.22 -22.35
N SER A 253 17.31 -8.28 -22.92
CA SER A 253 15.98 -8.51 -23.48
C SER A 253 15.97 -9.62 -24.54
N ALA A 254 17.02 -9.73 -25.36
CA ALA A 254 17.13 -10.78 -26.38
C ALA A 254 17.19 -12.21 -25.80
N LEU A 255 17.44 -12.38 -24.49
CA LEU A 255 17.42 -13.68 -23.80
C LEU A 255 16.01 -14.13 -23.41
N TYR A 256 15.01 -13.24 -23.53
CA TYR A 256 13.65 -13.47 -23.09
C TYR A 256 12.71 -13.58 -24.29
N GLY A 257 11.74 -14.49 -24.20
CA GLY A 257 10.79 -14.79 -25.26
C GLY A 257 9.39 -14.23 -25.01
N HIS A 258 8.46 -14.64 -25.87
CA HIS A 258 7.03 -14.29 -25.80
C HIS A 258 6.45 -14.40 -24.37
N ASP A 259 6.54 -15.58 -23.74
CA ASP A 259 5.93 -15.83 -22.42
C ASP A 259 6.54 -14.92 -21.35
N SER A 260 7.87 -14.75 -21.33
CA SER A 260 8.56 -13.87 -20.37
C SER A 260 8.11 -12.41 -20.47
N ILE A 261 7.97 -11.87 -21.69
CA ILE A 261 7.52 -10.50 -21.89
C ILE A 261 6.07 -10.32 -21.42
N LEU A 262 5.18 -11.27 -21.72
CA LEU A 262 3.80 -11.20 -21.26
C LEU A 262 3.69 -11.31 -19.74
N LYS A 263 4.47 -12.20 -19.11
CA LYS A 263 4.51 -12.36 -17.66
C LYS A 263 5.07 -11.11 -16.98
N LEU A 264 6.15 -10.51 -17.49
CA LEU A 264 6.69 -9.26 -16.95
C LEU A 264 5.71 -8.09 -17.12
N ALA A 265 5.01 -7.98 -18.25
CA ALA A 265 3.94 -6.99 -18.42
C ALA A 265 2.80 -7.20 -17.42
N ALA A 266 2.43 -8.45 -17.11
CA ALA A 266 1.46 -8.76 -16.06
C ALA A 266 1.97 -8.39 -14.66
N ILE A 267 3.26 -8.61 -14.37
CA ILE A 267 3.92 -8.19 -13.12
C ILE A 267 3.86 -6.66 -12.99
N PHE A 268 4.29 -5.89 -14.00
CA PHE A 268 4.20 -4.43 -13.94
C PHE A 268 2.77 -3.92 -13.74
N SER A 269 1.79 -4.50 -14.46
CA SER A 269 0.38 -4.18 -14.23
C SER A 269 -0.06 -4.50 -12.80
N LEU A 270 0.40 -5.61 -12.21
CA LEU A 270 0.09 -5.98 -10.83
C LEU A 270 0.63 -4.96 -9.82
N PHE A 271 1.86 -4.48 -10.01
CA PHE A 271 2.49 -3.43 -9.21
C PHE A 271 2.04 -2.01 -9.57
N ASN A 272 0.92 -1.88 -10.29
CA ASN A 272 0.32 -0.60 -10.68
C ASN A 272 1.24 0.30 -11.53
N LEU A 273 2.03 -0.32 -12.41
CA LEU A 273 2.90 0.32 -13.40
C LEU A 273 2.40 0.00 -14.83
N PRO A 274 1.17 0.45 -15.20
CA PRO A 274 0.58 0.12 -16.49
C PRO A 274 1.34 0.74 -17.69
N ASP A 275 2.09 1.81 -17.45
CA ASP A 275 2.98 2.44 -18.41
C ASP A 275 4.19 1.56 -18.73
N CYS A 276 4.89 1.02 -17.73
CA CYS A 276 5.99 0.05 -17.95
C CYS A 276 5.50 -1.21 -18.68
N ALA A 277 4.31 -1.70 -18.31
CA ALA A 277 3.68 -2.82 -19.00
C ALA A 277 3.37 -2.47 -20.48
N ALA A 278 2.87 -1.26 -20.76
CA ALA A 278 2.56 -0.83 -22.12
C ALA A 278 3.84 -0.68 -22.97
N GLU A 279 4.92 -0.17 -22.37
CA GLU A 279 6.22 -0.04 -23.03
C GLU A 279 6.75 -1.41 -23.48
N LEU A 280 6.66 -2.44 -22.62
CA LEU A 280 7.04 -3.80 -23.00
C LEU A 280 6.22 -4.35 -24.18
N LEU A 281 4.90 -4.18 -24.15
CA LEU A 281 4.01 -4.69 -25.21
C LEU A 281 4.27 -4.02 -26.55
N VAL A 282 4.54 -2.70 -26.55
CA VAL A 282 4.84 -1.94 -27.77
C VAL A 282 6.25 -2.24 -28.27
N GLY A 283 7.25 -2.20 -27.38
CA GLY A 283 8.65 -2.43 -27.71
C GLY A 283 8.93 -3.84 -28.24
N ASN A 284 8.13 -4.82 -27.81
CA ASN A 284 8.26 -6.22 -28.21
C ASN A 284 7.10 -6.70 -29.10
N ALA A 285 6.42 -5.80 -29.81
CA ALA A 285 5.26 -6.14 -30.64
C ALA A 285 5.56 -7.18 -31.73
N SER A 286 6.82 -7.36 -32.15
CA SER A 286 7.21 -8.43 -33.08
C SER A 286 7.17 -9.83 -32.48
N LEU A 287 7.23 -9.95 -31.16
CA LEU A 287 7.18 -11.21 -30.43
C LEU A 287 5.75 -11.59 -30.02
N ILE A 288 4.81 -10.64 -30.05
CA ILE A 288 3.47 -10.78 -29.48
C ILE A 288 2.40 -10.69 -30.58
N ASP A 289 1.32 -11.47 -30.44
CA ASP A 289 0.15 -11.34 -31.32
C ASP A 289 -0.37 -9.88 -31.34
N ALA A 290 -0.44 -9.27 -32.51
CA ALA A 290 -0.90 -7.90 -32.68
C ALA A 290 -2.33 -7.68 -32.14
N GLY A 291 -3.18 -8.70 -32.22
CA GLY A 291 -4.51 -8.68 -31.62
C GLY A 291 -4.43 -8.54 -30.10
N PHE A 292 -3.53 -9.28 -29.46
CA PHE A 292 -3.27 -9.19 -28.04
C PHE A 292 -2.60 -7.88 -27.64
N VAL A 293 -1.62 -7.36 -28.38
CA VAL A 293 -1.01 -6.04 -28.08
C VAL A 293 -2.09 -4.97 -27.96
N ARG A 294 -3.05 -4.92 -28.89
CA ARG A 294 -4.18 -3.98 -28.82
C ARG A 294 -5.03 -4.17 -27.57
N ILE A 295 -5.44 -5.41 -27.28
CA ILE A 295 -6.28 -5.73 -26.10
C ILE A 295 -5.53 -5.39 -24.81
N GLY A 296 -4.26 -5.75 -24.72
CA GLY A 296 -3.41 -5.47 -23.57
C GLY A 296 -3.30 -3.98 -23.31
N LEU A 297 -3.04 -3.18 -24.34
CA LEU A 297 -2.99 -1.72 -24.22
C LEU A 297 -4.33 -1.12 -23.79
N ASP A 298 -5.47 -1.62 -24.30
CA ASP A 298 -6.78 -1.16 -23.85
C ASP A 298 -7.01 -1.47 -22.35
N LEU A 299 -6.62 -2.67 -21.89
CA LEU A 299 -6.70 -3.04 -20.47
C LEU A 299 -5.83 -2.16 -19.58
N LEU A 300 -4.62 -1.83 -20.05
CA LEU A 300 -3.69 -0.96 -19.32
C LEU A 300 -4.18 0.50 -19.29
N ALA A 301 -4.80 0.99 -20.37
CA ALA A 301 -5.45 2.30 -20.39
C ALA A 301 -6.64 2.38 -19.42
N ILE A 302 -7.42 1.29 -19.30
CA ILE A 302 -8.48 1.17 -18.29
C ILE A 302 -7.87 1.21 -16.88
N GLN A 303 -6.78 0.48 -16.65
CA GLN A 303 -6.09 0.49 -15.35
C GLN A 303 -5.58 1.89 -15.00
N ALA A 304 -4.96 2.61 -15.94
CA ALA A 304 -4.47 3.98 -15.73
C ALA A 304 -5.60 4.98 -15.42
N ARG A 305 -6.86 4.60 -15.66
CA ARG A 305 -8.07 5.40 -15.47
C ARG A 305 -8.97 4.86 -14.35
N ARG A 306 -8.43 4.11 -13.39
CA ARG A 306 -9.22 3.66 -12.22
C ARG A 306 -9.93 4.85 -11.55
N GLY A 307 -11.23 4.69 -11.29
CA GLY A 307 -12.06 5.73 -10.68
C GLY A 307 -12.73 6.71 -11.65
N VAL A 308 -12.45 6.63 -12.96
CA VAL A 308 -13.11 7.44 -14.00
C VAL A 308 -13.59 6.55 -15.17
N PRO A 309 -14.43 7.05 -16.09
CA PRO A 309 -14.89 6.25 -17.22
C PRO A 309 -13.73 5.68 -18.06
N PRO A 310 -13.80 4.38 -18.43
CA PRO A 310 -12.75 3.71 -19.20
C PRO A 310 -12.64 4.30 -20.61
N LEU A 311 -11.43 4.31 -21.16
CA LEU A 311 -11.17 4.68 -22.56
C LEU A 311 -10.30 3.61 -23.22
N PRO A 312 -10.54 3.28 -24.51
CA PRO A 312 -9.58 2.54 -25.32
C PRO A 312 -8.23 3.25 -25.37
N TYR A 313 -7.15 2.50 -25.54
CA TYR A 313 -5.78 3.03 -25.55
C TYR A 313 -5.58 4.11 -26.60
N ARG A 314 -6.16 3.94 -27.79
CA ARG A 314 -6.05 4.94 -28.85
C ARG A 314 -6.65 6.27 -28.42
N GLU A 315 -7.84 6.26 -27.83
CA GLU A 315 -8.51 7.47 -27.35
C GLU A 315 -7.78 8.08 -26.16
N TYR A 316 -7.21 7.24 -25.28
CA TYR A 316 -6.35 7.66 -24.18
C TYR A 316 -5.15 8.46 -24.70
N ILE A 317 -4.41 7.91 -25.66
CA ILE A 317 -3.25 8.57 -26.27
C ILE A 317 -3.65 9.80 -27.10
N ASP A 318 -4.74 9.74 -27.86
CA ASP A 318 -5.23 10.87 -28.66
C ASP A 318 -5.70 12.02 -27.75
N ALA A 319 -6.21 11.72 -26.56
CA ALA A 319 -6.53 12.74 -25.58
C ALA A 319 -5.27 13.36 -24.95
N PHE A 320 -4.23 12.55 -24.66
CA PHE A 320 -2.93 13.07 -24.24
C PHE A 320 -2.29 13.97 -25.31
N LYS A 321 -2.27 13.54 -26.58
CA LYS A 321 -1.73 14.31 -27.73
C LYS A 321 -2.46 15.63 -27.97
N ARG A 322 -3.76 15.68 -27.66
CA ARG A 322 -4.57 16.90 -27.76
C ARG A 322 -4.37 17.85 -26.58
N ASP A 323 -3.48 17.51 -25.65
CA ASP A 323 -3.19 18.33 -24.48
C ASP A 323 -4.44 18.58 -23.61
N ASP A 324 -5.33 17.58 -23.57
CA ASP A 324 -6.58 17.62 -22.81
C ASP A 324 -6.25 17.86 -21.32
N GLN A 325 -6.91 18.85 -20.70
CA GLN A 325 -6.59 19.34 -19.35
C GLN A 325 -6.58 18.22 -18.29
N LYS A 326 -7.32 17.13 -18.53
CA LYS A 326 -7.36 15.93 -17.69
C LYS A 326 -6.02 15.19 -17.53
N TYR A 327 -5.00 15.47 -18.35
CA TYR A 327 -3.64 14.92 -18.22
C TYR A 327 -2.63 15.89 -17.61
N LYS A 328 -3.04 17.14 -17.38
CA LYS A 328 -2.23 18.11 -16.67
C LYS A 328 -2.61 18.05 -15.20
N VAL A 329 -1.66 17.69 -14.36
CA VAL A 329 -1.74 18.11 -12.96
C VAL A 329 -1.77 19.65 -13.01
N ALA A 330 -2.74 20.28 -12.34
CA ALA A 330 -2.71 21.72 -12.15
C ALA A 330 -1.28 22.13 -11.76
N ALA A 331 -0.70 23.08 -12.49
CA ALA A 331 0.70 23.44 -12.30
C ALA A 331 0.94 23.67 -10.81
N ARG A 332 1.72 22.79 -10.17
CA ARG A 332 2.18 23.01 -8.80
C ARG A 332 2.84 24.39 -8.82
N PRO A 333 2.44 25.35 -7.98
CA PRO A 333 3.17 26.58 -7.89
C PRO A 333 4.62 26.19 -7.62
N ALA A 334 5.54 26.67 -8.46
CA ALA A 334 6.96 26.53 -8.20
C ALA A 334 7.21 26.90 -6.74
N PHE A 335 8.09 26.16 -6.05
CA PHE A 335 8.59 26.52 -4.72
C PHE A 335 9.30 27.88 -4.81
N ALA A 336 8.52 28.95 -4.93
CA ALA A 336 8.93 30.31 -4.75
C ALA A 336 8.88 30.52 -3.25
N GLY A 337 10.06 30.64 -2.64
CA GLY A 337 10.19 30.93 -1.23
C GLY A 337 9.24 32.07 -0.84
N GLN A 338 8.43 31.80 0.17
CA GLN A 338 7.80 32.76 1.07
C GLN A 338 7.44 34.11 0.44
N GLY A 339 6.27 34.16 -0.18
CA GLY A 339 5.48 35.38 -0.29
C GLY A 339 4.04 35.00 0.04
N ALA A 340 3.50 35.54 1.13
CA ALA A 340 2.11 35.36 1.52
C ALA A 340 1.19 35.91 0.42
N ALA A 341 0.82 35.06 -0.55
CA ALA A 341 -0.30 35.35 -1.43
C ALA A 341 -1.56 35.34 -0.55
N LYS A 342 -2.23 36.48 -0.47
CA LYS A 342 -3.51 36.62 0.25
C LYS A 342 -4.51 35.65 -0.39
N LEU A 343 -4.82 34.55 0.30
CA LEU A 343 -5.88 33.62 -0.08
C LEU A 343 -7.21 34.38 -0.15
N LYS A 344 -8.01 34.09 -1.17
CA LYS A 344 -9.31 34.75 -1.37
C LYS A 344 -10.30 34.17 -0.34
N PRO A 345 -10.85 34.99 0.57
CA PRO A 345 -11.93 34.53 1.45
C PRO A 345 -13.17 34.21 0.59
N ILE A 346 -13.76 33.04 0.81
CA ILE A 346 -15.00 32.60 0.16
C ILE A 346 -16.13 32.76 1.16
N GLN A 347 -17.25 33.34 0.74
CA GLN A 347 -18.41 33.42 1.62
C GLN A 347 -18.98 32.02 1.82
N PRO A 348 -19.23 31.57 3.07
CA PRO A 348 -19.74 30.23 3.34
C PRO A 348 -21.01 29.85 2.56
N SER A 349 -21.89 30.82 2.29
CA SER A 349 -23.13 30.64 1.52
C SER A 349 -22.89 30.39 0.01
N GLU A 350 -21.69 30.68 -0.50
CA GLU A 350 -21.30 30.32 -1.87
C GLU A 350 -21.00 28.82 -1.99
N ILE A 351 -20.59 28.18 -0.88
CA ILE A 351 -20.11 26.79 -0.85
C ILE A 351 -21.13 25.85 -0.24
N PHE A 352 -21.81 26.23 0.84
CA PHE A 352 -22.74 25.36 1.56
C PHE A 352 -24.17 25.89 1.43
N ALA A 353 -25.12 24.98 1.19
CA ALA A 353 -26.53 25.30 1.22
C ALA A 353 -27.08 25.24 2.66
N GLU A 354 -28.37 25.50 2.82
CA GLU A 354 -29.02 25.38 4.12
C GLU A 354 -28.92 23.94 4.67
N PRO A 355 -28.79 23.78 6.00
CA PRO A 355 -28.60 22.47 6.59
C PRO A 355 -29.81 21.59 6.41
N ILE A 356 -29.52 20.30 6.31
CA ILE A 356 -30.50 19.24 6.30
C ILE A 356 -30.44 18.57 7.67
N THR A 357 -31.57 18.52 8.37
CA THR A 357 -31.73 17.75 9.62
C THR A 357 -32.23 16.34 9.30
N TYR A 358 -31.66 15.35 9.96
CA TYR A 358 -32.02 13.95 9.80
C TYR A 358 -32.77 13.41 11.02
N ASP A 359 -33.61 12.40 10.79
CA ASP A 359 -34.38 11.70 11.82
C ASP A 359 -35.16 12.67 12.73
N ASP A 360 -34.98 12.55 14.04
CA ASP A 360 -35.56 13.41 15.07
C ASP A 360 -34.54 14.41 15.66
N ALA A 361 -33.51 14.75 14.88
CA ALA A 361 -32.55 15.78 15.22
C ALA A 361 -33.20 17.18 15.17
N LYS A 362 -32.65 18.10 15.95
CA LYS A 362 -33.02 19.53 15.89
C LYS A 362 -31.82 20.36 15.50
N CYS A 363 -32.02 21.33 14.63
CA CYS A 363 -31.05 22.36 14.31
C CYS A 363 -31.77 23.72 14.35
N SER A 364 -31.25 24.65 15.14
CA SER A 364 -31.82 26.00 15.28
C SER A 364 -30.71 27.03 15.50
N GLY A 365 -31.01 28.31 15.30
CA GLY A 365 -30.01 29.38 15.44
C GLY A 365 -29.53 29.94 14.09
N GLY A 366 -28.79 31.05 14.16
CA GLY A 366 -28.23 31.76 13.01
C GLY A 366 -26.75 31.39 12.81
N ASP A 367 -25.86 32.35 13.07
CA ASP A 367 -24.40 32.16 12.95
C ASP A 367 -23.89 30.95 13.76
N TRP A 368 -24.38 30.81 14.99
CA TRP A 368 -24.24 29.59 15.77
C TRP A 368 -25.49 28.74 15.58
N ARG A 369 -25.28 27.50 15.15
CA ARG A 369 -26.32 26.49 15.03
C ARG A 369 -26.28 25.59 16.25
N ASP A 370 -27.35 25.64 17.05
CA ASP A 370 -27.60 24.73 18.16
C ASP A 370 -28.20 23.44 17.61
N ILE A 371 -27.52 22.32 17.87
CA ILE A 371 -27.80 21.01 17.32
C ILE A 371 -28.10 20.04 18.46
N GLU A 372 -29.22 19.33 18.36
CA GLU A 372 -29.57 18.18 19.21
C GLU A 372 -29.61 16.93 18.33
N THR A 373 -28.80 15.92 18.64
CA THR A 373 -28.71 14.69 17.83
C THR A 373 -29.86 13.72 18.13
N PRO A 374 -30.10 12.75 17.24
CA PRO A 374 -30.91 11.57 17.57
C PRO A 374 -30.27 10.77 18.71
N ALA A 375 -31.09 10.02 19.44
CA ALA A 375 -30.65 9.11 20.51
C ALA A 375 -30.16 7.75 19.95
N THR A 376 -29.54 7.75 18.78
CA THR A 376 -29.07 6.55 18.08
C THR A 376 -27.60 6.74 17.74
N THR A 377 -26.73 5.81 18.15
CA THR A 377 -25.30 5.90 17.82
C THR A 377 -25.11 5.95 16.31
N TRP A 378 -24.27 6.86 15.83
CA TRP A 378 -23.91 7.06 14.42
C TRP A 378 -25.01 7.59 13.51
N ALA A 379 -26.21 7.86 14.04
CA ALA A 379 -27.26 8.53 13.27
C ALA A 379 -26.82 9.94 12.89
N TYR A 380 -27.01 10.28 11.62
CA TYR A 380 -26.77 11.63 11.13
C TYR A 380 -27.73 12.56 11.86
N ALA A 381 -27.22 13.72 12.29
CA ALA A 381 -28.03 14.73 12.93
C ALA A 381 -28.26 15.89 11.96
N VAL A 382 -27.17 16.47 11.46
CA VAL A 382 -27.21 17.62 10.56
C VAL A 382 -26.16 17.46 9.47
N GLU A 383 -26.53 17.78 8.24
CA GLU A 383 -25.60 17.95 7.12
C GLU A 383 -25.60 19.41 6.67
N LEU A 384 -24.43 19.98 6.41
CA LEU A 384 -24.22 21.18 5.64
C LEU A 384 -23.82 20.76 4.22
N PRO A 385 -24.78 20.61 3.29
CA PRO A 385 -24.49 20.09 1.97
C PRO A 385 -23.72 21.12 1.14
N VAL A 386 -22.80 20.63 0.30
CA VAL A 386 -22.15 21.47 -0.71
C VAL A 386 -23.19 21.93 -1.73
N ASN A 387 -23.27 23.23 -1.97
CA ASN A 387 -24.12 23.85 -2.96
C ASN A 387 -23.79 23.30 -4.36
N GLY A 388 -24.80 22.89 -5.11
CA GLY A 388 -24.63 22.22 -6.41
C GLY A 388 -23.85 23.04 -7.43
N THR A 389 -23.89 24.38 -7.34
CA THR A 389 -23.12 25.29 -8.22
C THR A 389 -21.64 25.40 -7.86
N ALA A 390 -21.24 24.95 -6.67
CA ALA A 390 -19.84 24.94 -6.21
C ALA A 390 -19.14 23.59 -6.49
N ARG A 391 -19.82 22.64 -7.13
CA ARG A 391 -19.32 21.28 -7.40
C ARG A 391 -18.45 21.16 -8.65
N ASP A 392 -18.50 22.15 -9.55
CA ASP A 392 -17.84 22.08 -10.86
C ASP A 392 -16.36 22.52 -10.85
N ASP A 393 -15.84 22.97 -9.71
CA ASP A 393 -14.46 23.45 -9.61
C ASP A 393 -13.59 22.53 -8.73
N ASP A 394 -12.50 21.99 -9.30
CA ASP A 394 -11.49 21.17 -8.60
C ASP A 394 -10.50 22.03 -7.78
N PHE A 395 -10.98 22.98 -6.97
CA PHE A 395 -10.12 23.71 -6.02
C PHE A 395 -10.23 23.14 -4.60
N ALA A 396 -9.17 23.33 -3.81
CA ALA A 396 -9.19 22.97 -2.41
C ALA A 396 -9.65 24.12 -1.53
N ILE A 397 -10.40 23.75 -0.49
CA ILE A 397 -10.83 24.63 0.58
C ILE A 397 -10.21 24.20 1.91
N ALA A 398 -9.91 25.18 2.75
CA ALA A 398 -9.87 25.01 4.19
C ALA A 398 -11.19 25.50 4.78
N LEU A 399 -11.81 24.63 5.56
CA LEU A 399 -13.07 24.85 6.25
C LEU A 399 -12.81 24.98 7.73
N ARG A 400 -13.11 26.14 8.33
CA ARG A 400 -12.93 26.33 9.77
C ARG A 400 -14.27 26.38 10.50
N LEU A 401 -14.42 25.52 11.49
CA LEU A 401 -15.62 25.42 12.33
C LEU A 401 -15.24 25.68 13.79
N SER A 402 -16.04 26.48 14.50
CA SER A 402 -16.03 26.47 15.97
C SER A 402 -17.10 25.51 16.47
N VAL A 403 -16.75 24.69 17.44
CA VAL A 403 -17.66 23.70 18.02
C VAL A 403 -17.62 23.75 19.53
N GLU A 404 -18.79 23.77 20.16
CA GLU A 404 -18.99 23.65 21.61
C GLU A 404 -19.93 22.48 21.88
N VAL A 405 -19.44 21.39 22.47
CA VAL A 405 -20.28 20.24 22.85
C VAL A 405 -20.77 20.45 24.27
N THR A 406 -22.07 20.66 24.44
CA THR A 406 -22.68 20.95 25.76
C THR A 406 -23.20 19.70 26.47
N ALA A 407 -23.47 18.63 25.74
CA ALA A 407 -23.90 17.34 26.31
C ALA A 407 -23.64 16.19 25.34
N GLY A 408 -23.37 14.99 25.86
CA GLY A 408 -23.14 13.79 25.04
C GLY A 408 -21.86 13.86 24.21
N LYS A 409 -21.81 13.08 23.13
CA LYS A 409 -20.65 12.96 22.23
C LYS A 409 -21.12 13.11 20.78
N ILE A 410 -20.42 13.92 19.98
CA ILE A 410 -20.71 14.07 18.55
C ILE A 410 -19.50 13.71 17.71
N ALA A 411 -19.74 13.41 16.44
CA ALA A 411 -18.69 13.34 15.43
C ALA A 411 -19.00 14.33 14.30
N ILE A 412 -17.97 14.99 13.77
CA ILE A 412 -18.06 15.92 12.65
C ILE A 412 -17.03 15.52 11.60
N GLY A 413 -17.45 15.38 10.35
CA GLY A 413 -16.53 15.05 9.26
C GLY A 413 -17.06 15.42 7.88
N LEU A 414 -16.26 15.14 6.87
CA LEU A 414 -16.59 15.39 5.47
C LEU A 414 -17.25 14.16 4.88
N LEU A 415 -18.44 14.32 4.31
CA LEU A 415 -19.12 13.26 3.57
C LEU A 415 -18.53 13.17 2.17
N SER A 416 -18.11 11.99 1.74
CA SER A 416 -17.58 11.75 0.39
C SER A 416 -18.58 12.13 -0.70
N HIS A 417 -18.09 12.44 -1.91
CA HIS A 417 -18.95 12.80 -3.05
C HIS A 417 -20.05 11.76 -3.31
N ASP A 418 -19.71 10.47 -3.28
CA ASP A 418 -20.64 9.35 -3.46
C ASP A 418 -21.51 9.05 -2.22
N ARG A 419 -21.28 9.78 -1.13
CA ARG A 419 -21.98 9.68 0.16
C ARG A 419 -21.85 8.32 0.85
N THR A 420 -20.82 7.55 0.52
CA THR A 420 -20.59 6.21 1.09
C THR A 420 -19.63 6.19 2.29
N SER A 421 -18.79 7.22 2.45
CA SER A 421 -17.80 7.31 3.52
C SER A 421 -17.71 8.69 4.17
N MET A 422 -17.14 8.72 5.38
CA MET A 422 -16.83 9.93 6.13
C MET A 422 -15.30 10.10 6.19
N ASP A 423 -14.80 11.23 5.71
CA ASP A 423 -13.38 11.60 5.70
C ASP A 423 -13.08 12.66 6.77
N GLN A 424 -11.85 12.65 7.27
CA GLN A 424 -11.32 13.60 8.26
C GLN A 424 -12.17 13.75 9.53
N GLU A 425 -12.93 12.72 9.90
CA GLU A 425 -13.87 12.79 11.01
C GLU A 425 -13.20 13.05 12.37
N GLN A 426 -13.78 13.97 13.13
CA GLN A 426 -13.37 14.37 14.47
C GLN A 426 -14.44 14.01 15.50
N TYR A 427 -14.05 13.29 16.54
CA TYR A 427 -14.92 12.88 17.64
C TYR A 427 -14.74 13.84 18.82
N LEU A 428 -15.84 14.43 19.28
CA LEU A 428 -15.82 15.47 20.29
C LEU A 428 -16.58 15.01 21.54
N ASP A 429 -15.87 15.00 22.66
CA ASP A 429 -16.38 14.64 23.98
C ASP A 429 -17.20 15.79 24.60
N PRO A 430 -18.05 15.52 25.62
CA PRO A 430 -18.79 16.57 26.30
C PRO A 430 -17.85 17.62 26.90
N ASP A 431 -18.34 18.85 26.99
CA ASP A 431 -17.63 20.05 27.46
C ASP A 431 -16.42 20.48 26.59
N SER A 432 -16.30 19.93 25.38
CA SER A 432 -15.27 20.34 24.41
C SER A 432 -15.63 21.66 23.73
N ALA A 433 -14.71 22.62 23.70
CA ALA A 433 -14.81 23.86 22.93
C ALA A 433 -13.53 24.08 22.13
N LEU A 434 -13.59 23.96 20.81
CA LEU A 434 -12.42 24.03 19.93
C LEU A 434 -12.75 24.51 18.52
N ASP A 435 -11.71 24.93 17.81
CA ASP A 435 -11.76 25.19 16.38
C ASP A 435 -11.23 23.99 15.59
N LEU A 436 -12.00 23.55 14.61
CA LEU A 436 -11.66 22.49 13.67
C LEU A 436 -11.31 23.09 12.32
N GLU A 437 -10.29 22.55 11.66
CA GLU A 437 -9.97 22.84 10.26
C GLU A 437 -10.06 21.54 9.47
N PHE A 438 -10.93 21.51 8.45
CA PHE A 438 -11.01 20.43 7.48
C PHE A 438 -10.48 20.91 6.14
N ARG A 439 -9.85 20.03 5.37
CA ARG A 439 -9.34 20.36 4.04
C ARG A 439 -9.95 19.46 2.99
N ALA A 440 -10.61 20.02 1.99
CA ALA A 440 -11.31 19.23 0.98
C ALA A 440 -11.03 19.76 -0.41
N VAL A 441 -11.02 18.87 -1.41
CA VAL A 441 -11.22 19.25 -2.80
C VAL A 441 -12.73 19.29 -3.02
N MET A 442 -13.25 20.40 -3.56
CA MET A 442 -14.71 20.62 -3.66
C MET A 442 -15.43 19.53 -4.45
N GLY A 443 -14.84 19.01 -5.53
CA GLY A 443 -15.38 17.88 -6.30
C GLY A 443 -15.42 16.55 -5.53
N GLY A 444 -14.63 16.40 -4.45
CA GLY A 444 -14.49 15.17 -3.68
C GLY A 444 -15.46 15.02 -2.50
N ILE A 445 -16.21 16.06 -2.14
CA ILE A 445 -17.10 16.04 -0.97
C ILE A 445 -18.56 16.38 -1.32
N SER A 446 -19.50 15.78 -0.59
CA SER A 446 -20.93 16.09 -0.68
C SER A 446 -21.39 17.11 0.37
N GLY A 447 -20.68 17.22 1.50
CA GLY A 447 -21.07 18.09 2.60
C GLY A 447 -20.27 17.84 3.87
N VAL A 448 -20.57 18.61 4.91
CA VAL A 448 -20.08 18.39 6.28
C VAL A 448 -21.20 17.74 7.07
N VAL A 449 -20.93 16.61 7.69
CA VAL A 449 -21.92 15.88 8.48
C VAL A 449 -21.56 15.92 9.95
N ILE A 450 -22.58 16.19 10.76
CA ILE A 450 -22.56 16.11 12.21
C ILE A 450 -23.46 14.93 12.59
N ARG A 451 -22.93 13.97 13.34
CA ARG A 451 -23.67 12.77 13.76
C ARG A 451 -23.49 12.48 15.24
N SER A 452 -24.43 11.71 15.79
CA SER A 452 -24.32 11.22 17.17
C SER A 452 -23.15 10.25 17.28
N ALA A 453 -22.27 10.46 18.25
CA ALA A 453 -21.24 9.51 18.64
C ALA A 453 -21.46 8.96 20.06
N ALA A 454 -22.58 9.33 20.68
CA ALA A 454 -22.99 8.84 21.99
C ALA A 454 -23.65 7.46 21.86
N PRO A 455 -23.63 6.64 22.92
CA PRO A 455 -24.36 5.36 22.95
C PRO A 455 -25.86 5.54 22.68
N THR A 456 -26.47 4.56 22.01
CA THR A 456 -27.91 4.51 21.77
C THR A 456 -28.70 4.72 23.06
N GLY A 457 -29.70 5.59 23.02
CA GLY A 457 -30.46 6.08 24.16
C GLY A 457 -29.98 7.42 24.71
N VAL A 458 -28.80 7.91 24.29
CA VAL A 458 -28.24 9.20 24.72
C VAL A 458 -28.28 10.20 23.57
N ARG A 459 -28.91 11.36 23.81
CA ARG A 459 -28.82 12.51 22.89
C ARG A 459 -27.59 13.34 23.21
N SER A 460 -27.01 13.92 22.17
CA SER A 460 -25.93 14.89 22.29
C SER A 460 -26.44 16.27 21.90
N SER A 461 -25.87 17.30 22.51
CA SER A 461 -26.14 18.70 22.19
C SER A 461 -24.85 19.44 21.94
N ALA A 462 -24.80 20.19 20.85
CA ALA A 462 -23.62 20.98 20.49
C ALA A 462 -24.02 22.27 19.76
N ARG A 463 -23.14 23.26 19.84
CA ARG A 463 -23.23 24.50 19.09
C ARG A 463 -22.12 24.49 18.06
N VAL A 464 -22.47 24.71 16.79
CA VAL A 464 -21.52 24.70 15.69
C VAL A 464 -21.65 25.99 14.89
N ARG A 465 -20.52 26.63 14.61
CA ARG A 465 -20.45 27.81 13.75
C ARG A 465 -19.39 27.61 12.68
N LEU A 466 -19.77 27.89 11.44
CA LEU A 466 -18.84 28.01 10.33
C LEU A 466 -18.13 29.36 10.40
N LYS A 467 -16.83 29.36 10.71
CA LYS A 467 -16.03 30.58 10.91
C LYS A 467 -15.60 31.19 9.59
N ASP A 468 -14.95 30.40 8.75
CA ASP A 468 -14.50 30.82 7.44
C ASP A 468 -14.41 29.63 6.47
N VAL A 469 -14.46 29.97 5.18
CA VAL A 469 -14.07 29.09 4.09
C VAL A 469 -13.04 29.86 3.29
N ALA A 470 -11.87 29.27 3.10
CA ALA A 470 -10.81 29.86 2.30
C ALA A 470 -10.38 28.89 1.23
N GLU A 471 -10.19 29.39 0.01
CA GLU A 471 -9.44 28.66 -1.00
C GLU A 471 -8.03 28.42 -0.45
N VAL A 472 -7.51 27.20 -0.57
CA VAL A 472 -6.13 26.86 -0.19
C VAL A 472 -5.40 26.26 -1.36
N LEU A 473 -4.11 26.56 -1.42
CA LEU A 473 -3.20 25.88 -2.34
C LEU A 473 -3.04 24.43 -1.84
N ILE A 474 -3.27 23.46 -2.73
CA ILE A 474 -3.01 22.02 -2.50
C ILE A 474 -1.51 21.76 -2.46
#